data_AF-A0AAJ1EKK1-F1
#
_entry.id   AF-A0AAJ1EKK1-F1
#
_cell.length_a   1.000
_cell.length_b   1.000
_cell.length_c   1.000
_cell.angle_alpha   90.00
_cell.angle_beta   90.00
_cell.angle_gamma   90.00
#
_symmetry.space_group_name_H-M   'P 1'
#
loop_
_entity.id
_entity.type
_entity.pdbx_description
1 polymer ?
#
loop_
_entity_poly.entity_id
_entity_poly.type
_entity_poly.pdbx_seq_one_letter_code
_entity_poly.pdbx_strand_id
1 'polypeptide(L)'
;MSFMITMSQKELHRLEVIQKIRDERLSVVQAAELLGLSRSQVHRLLQAYDRNGPAGLVSKKRSQPSNRRHSEEFRNAALDLIRERYLDFGPTLAREKLIELHRISVAKETLRQWMTEAGIWISRRERKKRVFQP
;
A
#
# COMPACT_ATOMS: atom_id res chain seq x y z
N MET A 1 -21.09 18.08 9.13
CA MET A 1 -19.90 17.22 9.31
C MET A 1 -19.14 17.22 8.00
N SER A 2 -17.90 17.71 7.99
CA SER A 2 -17.05 17.71 6.79
C SER A 2 -16.23 16.43 6.77
N PHE A 3 -16.37 15.60 5.73
CA PHE A 3 -15.53 14.43 5.52
C PHE A 3 -14.55 14.70 4.38
N MET A 4 -13.29 14.28 4.54
CA MET A 4 -12.24 14.49 3.55
C MET A 4 -12.11 13.24 2.66
N ILE A 5 -12.20 13.40 1.35
CA ILE A 5 -11.95 12.33 0.38
C ILE A 5 -10.59 12.57 -0.27
N THR A 6 -9.64 11.65 -0.08
CA THR A 6 -8.35 11.70 -0.78
C THR A 6 -8.45 10.94 -2.10
N MET A 7 -8.23 11.65 -3.20
CA MET A 7 -8.30 11.11 -4.55
C MET A 7 -6.99 11.33 -5.30
N SER A 8 -6.66 10.42 -6.22
CA SER A 8 -5.62 10.66 -7.23
C SER A 8 -6.16 11.58 -8.33
N GLN A 9 -5.27 12.20 -9.11
CA GLN A 9 -5.67 13.04 -10.24
C GLN A 9 -6.58 12.29 -11.23
N LYS A 10 -6.31 11.00 -11.44
CA LYS A 10 -7.12 10.13 -12.29
C LYS A 10 -8.53 9.92 -11.75
N GLU A 11 -8.68 9.80 -10.43
CA GLU A 11 -9.98 9.62 -9.79
C GLU A 11 -10.77 10.93 -9.74
N LEU A 12 -10.09 12.08 -9.57
CA LEU A 12 -10.69 13.41 -9.70
C LEU A 12 -11.21 13.65 -11.13
N HIS A 13 -10.40 13.34 -12.14
CA HIS A 13 -10.84 13.49 -13.53
C HIS A 13 -12.06 12.62 -13.85
N ARG A 14 -12.12 11.38 -13.31
CA ARG A 14 -13.31 10.53 -13.43
C ARG A 14 -14.53 11.16 -12.76
N LEU A 15 -14.36 11.79 -11.60
CA LEU A 15 -15.44 12.47 -10.91
C LEU A 15 -16.04 13.59 -11.77
N GLU A 16 -15.20 14.44 -12.37
CA GLU A 16 -15.64 15.52 -13.26
C GLU A 16 -16.45 14.98 -14.46
N VAL A 17 -15.97 13.91 -15.09
CA VAL A 17 -16.62 13.31 -16.25
C VAL A 17 -17.95 12.67 -15.88
N ILE A 18 -18.01 11.99 -14.73
CA ILE A 18 -19.24 11.38 -14.22
C ILE A 18 -20.27 12.44 -13.86
N GLN A 19 -19.86 13.56 -13.25
CA GLN A 19 -20.73 14.71 -12.99
C GLN A 19 -21.30 15.28 -14.29
N LYS A 20 -20.49 15.44 -15.35
CA LYS A 20 -20.97 15.89 -16.66
C LYS A 20 -22.02 14.95 -17.28
N ILE A 21 -21.90 13.64 -17.09
CA ILE A 21 -22.93 12.69 -17.52
C ILE A 21 -24.22 12.89 -16.72
N ARG A 22 -24.12 13.09 -15.40
CA ARG A 22 -25.27 13.33 -14.52
C ARG A 22 -25.98 14.64 -14.79
N ASP A 23 -25.23 15.66 -15.22
CA ASP A 23 -25.77 16.94 -15.70
C ASP A 23 -26.35 16.85 -17.13
N GLU A 24 -26.39 15.66 -17.74
CA GLU A 24 -26.83 15.42 -19.13
C GLU A 24 -26.01 16.18 -20.19
N ARG A 25 -24.81 16.64 -19.83
CA ARG A 25 -23.89 17.40 -20.71
C ARG A 25 -22.94 16.50 -21.50
N LEU A 26 -22.90 15.20 -21.19
CA LEU A 26 -21.99 14.25 -21.80
C LEU A 26 -22.64 12.87 -21.88
N SER A 27 -22.55 12.24 -23.04
CA SER A 27 -23.01 10.85 -23.19
C SER A 27 -21.99 9.86 -22.61
N VAL A 28 -22.46 8.66 -22.26
CA VAL A 28 -21.58 7.56 -21.79
C VAL A 28 -20.55 7.17 -22.85
N VAL A 29 -20.87 7.29 -24.13
CA VAL A 29 -19.95 6.97 -25.25
C VAL A 29 -18.80 7.98 -25.29
N GLN A 30 -19.11 9.28 -25.25
CA GLN A 30 -18.09 10.34 -25.23
C GLN A 30 -17.23 10.27 -23.97
N ALA A 31 -17.83 9.95 -22.82
CA ALA A 31 -17.09 9.75 -21.58
C ALA A 31 -16.13 8.55 -21.66
N ALA A 32 -16.54 7.48 -22.33
CA ALA A 32 -15.70 6.30 -22.53
C ALA A 32 -14.45 6.63 -23.37
N GLU A 33 -14.63 7.38 -24.46
CA GLU A 33 -13.54 7.89 -25.29
C GLU A 33 -12.60 8.81 -24.50
N LEU A 34 -13.16 9.80 -23.81
CA LEU A 34 -12.39 10.79 -23.05
C LEU A 34 -11.59 10.17 -21.89
N LEU A 35 -12.14 9.14 -21.24
CA LEU A 35 -11.45 8.42 -20.16
C LEU A 35 -10.53 7.30 -20.65
N GLY A 36 -10.57 6.95 -21.94
CA GLY A 36 -9.89 5.77 -22.49
C GLY A 36 -10.37 4.47 -21.84
N LEU A 37 -11.68 4.36 -21.58
CA LEU A 37 -12.32 3.23 -20.91
C LEU A 37 -13.39 2.61 -21.81
N SER A 38 -13.78 1.37 -21.52
CA SER A 38 -14.95 0.78 -22.18
C SER A 38 -16.26 1.32 -21.58
N ARG A 39 -17.34 1.32 -22.38
CA ARG A 39 -18.68 1.72 -21.91
C ARG A 39 -19.08 1.00 -20.61
N SER A 40 -18.79 -0.30 -20.50
CA SER A 40 -19.08 -1.08 -19.29
C SER A 40 -18.29 -0.60 -18.08
N GLN A 41 -17.05 -0.14 -18.25
CA GLN A 41 -16.28 0.47 -17.16
C GLN A 41 -16.87 1.80 -16.72
N VAL A 42 -17.33 2.63 -17.67
CA VAL A 42 -18.02 3.89 -17.36
C VAL A 42 -19.32 3.63 -16.60
N HIS A 43 -20.12 2.64 -17.01
CA HIS A 43 -21.32 2.25 -16.27
C HIS A 43 -21.02 1.76 -14.85
N ARG A 44 -19.92 1.00 -14.64
CA ARG A 44 -19.49 0.62 -13.28
C ARG A 44 -19.12 1.84 -12.43
N LEU A 45 -18.49 2.86 -13.02
CA LEU A 45 -18.18 4.10 -12.32
C LEU A 45 -19.47 4.86 -11.95
N LEU A 46 -20.44 4.95 -12.87
CA LEU A 46 -21.75 5.54 -12.61
C LEU A 46 -22.47 4.83 -11.46
N GLN A 47 -22.54 3.49 -11.49
CA GLN A 47 -23.16 2.71 -10.40
C GLN A 47 -22.45 2.90 -9.06
N ALA A 48 -21.11 2.98 -9.08
CA ALA A 48 -20.34 3.21 -7.85
C ALA A 48 -20.59 4.62 -7.28
N TYR A 49 -20.70 5.62 -8.17
CA TYR A 49 -21.05 6.99 -7.82
C TYR A 49 -22.47 7.10 -7.28
N ASP A 50 -23.45 6.43 -7.88
CA ASP A 50 -24.85 6.49 -7.39
C ASP A 50 -25.00 5.89 -6.00
N ARG A 51 -24.21 4.85 -5.71
CA ARG A 51 -24.28 4.17 -4.42
C ARG A 51 -23.55 4.91 -3.31
N ASN A 52 -22.41 5.53 -3.60
CA ASN A 52 -21.49 6.05 -2.58
C ASN A 52 -21.00 7.49 -2.85
N GLY A 53 -21.60 8.19 -3.81
CA GLY A 53 -21.16 9.51 -4.26
C GLY A 53 -19.71 9.51 -4.77
N PRO A 54 -18.98 10.64 -4.61
CA PRO A 54 -17.58 10.75 -5.00
C PRO A 54 -16.66 9.69 -4.35
N ALA A 55 -16.99 9.22 -3.14
CA ALA A 55 -16.21 8.19 -2.45
C ALA A 55 -16.23 6.84 -3.19
N GLY A 56 -17.28 6.57 -3.98
CA GLY A 56 -17.39 5.35 -4.79
C GLY A 56 -16.38 5.27 -5.93
N LEU A 57 -15.80 6.41 -6.35
CA LEU A 57 -14.81 6.48 -7.41
C LEU A 57 -13.38 6.28 -6.91
N VAL A 58 -13.18 6.29 -5.59
CA VAL A 58 -11.89 6.02 -4.96
C VAL A 58 -11.58 4.54 -5.04
N SER A 59 -10.33 4.21 -5.34
CA SER A 59 -9.84 2.83 -5.32
C SER A 59 -10.10 2.18 -3.96
N LYS A 60 -10.83 1.07 -3.96
CA LYS A 60 -11.07 0.26 -2.75
C LYS A 60 -9.81 -0.33 -2.13
N LYS A 61 -8.72 -0.39 -2.90
CA LYS A 61 -7.40 -0.82 -2.41
C LYS A 61 -6.66 0.28 -1.67
N ARG A 62 -7.11 1.54 -1.78
CA ARG A 62 -6.50 2.66 -1.07
C ARG A 62 -6.59 2.39 0.43
N SER A 63 -5.46 2.51 1.11
CA SER A 63 -5.34 2.27 2.55
C SER A 63 -5.63 0.82 3.00
N GLN A 64 -5.77 -0.13 2.07
CA GLN A 64 -5.97 -1.53 2.41
C GLN A 64 -4.62 -2.27 2.37
N PRO A 65 -4.26 -3.03 3.42
CA PRO A 65 -3.06 -3.86 3.39
C PRO A 65 -3.18 -4.92 2.29
N SER A 66 -2.03 -5.37 1.77
CA SER A 66 -1.98 -6.44 0.77
C SER A 66 -2.60 -7.73 1.32
N ASN A 67 -3.44 -8.39 0.53
CA ASN A 67 -3.99 -9.71 0.88
C ASN A 67 -2.91 -10.80 1.06
N ARG A 68 -1.68 -10.55 0.58
CA ARG A 68 -0.53 -11.46 0.75
C ARG A 68 0.33 -11.12 1.96
N ARG A 69 -0.04 -10.09 2.73
CA ARG A 69 0.71 -9.68 3.91
C ARG A 69 0.61 -10.77 4.96
N HIS A 70 1.72 -11.05 5.65
CA HIS A 70 1.67 -11.88 6.84
C HIS A 70 0.79 -11.22 7.91
N SER A 71 0.18 -12.03 8.78
CA SER A 71 -0.59 -11.51 9.90
C SER A 71 0.31 -10.68 10.84
N GLU A 72 -0.28 -9.72 11.55
CA GLU A 72 0.49 -8.90 12.51
C GLU A 72 1.07 -9.76 13.63
N GLU A 73 0.33 -10.80 14.05
CA GLU A 73 0.76 -11.73 15.08
C GLU A 73 2.03 -12.47 14.64
N PHE A 74 2.06 -12.99 13.40
CA PHE A 74 3.23 -13.66 12.86
C PHE A 74 4.42 -12.71 12.70
N ARG A 75 4.17 -11.48 12.23
CA ARG A 75 5.19 -10.43 12.15
C ARG A 75 5.79 -10.14 13.52
N ASN A 76 4.95 -9.92 14.53
CA ASN A 76 5.36 -9.55 15.87
C ASN A 76 6.16 -10.69 16.53
N ALA A 77 5.69 -11.93 16.41
CA ALA A 77 6.40 -13.10 16.91
C ALA A 77 7.83 -13.22 16.32
N ALA A 78 7.98 -12.99 15.01
CA ALA A 78 9.29 -13.00 14.37
C ALA A 78 10.19 -11.84 14.85
N LEU A 79 9.63 -10.65 15.05
CA LEU A 79 10.37 -9.49 15.54
C LEU A 79 10.79 -9.61 17.00
N ASP A 80 9.92 -10.14 17.86
CA ASP A 80 10.22 -10.32 19.29
C ASP A 80 11.33 -11.36 19.47
N LEU A 81 11.31 -12.43 18.67
CA LEU A 81 12.38 -13.41 18.65
C LEU A 81 13.72 -12.81 18.18
N ILE A 82 13.69 -11.93 17.19
CA ILE A 82 14.90 -11.20 16.76
C ILE A 82 15.40 -10.30 17.88
N ARG A 83 14.51 -9.56 18.56
CA ARG A 83 14.91 -8.70 19.69
C ARG A 83 15.51 -9.49 20.84
N GLU A 84 14.96 -10.67 21.13
CA GLU A 84 15.41 -11.52 22.23
C GLU A 84 16.76 -12.18 21.94
N ARG A 85 16.99 -12.66 20.71
CA ARG A 85 18.09 -13.60 20.41
C ARG A 85 19.06 -13.18 19.33
N TYR A 86 18.69 -12.22 18.48
CA TYR A 86 19.42 -11.89 17.24
C TYR A 86 19.50 -10.38 16.98
N LEU A 87 19.56 -9.57 18.05
CA LEU A 87 19.50 -8.10 17.95
C LEU A 87 20.66 -7.51 17.15
N ASP A 88 21.83 -8.15 17.22
CA ASP A 88 23.06 -7.79 16.53
C ASP A 88 23.12 -8.28 15.07
N PHE A 89 22.14 -9.09 14.64
CA PHE A 89 22.18 -9.73 13.34
C PHE A 89 21.59 -8.84 12.25
N GLY A 90 22.25 -8.87 11.08
CA GLY A 90 21.67 -8.29 9.87
C GLY A 90 20.47 -9.11 9.35
N PRO A 91 19.59 -8.53 8.52
CA PRO A 91 18.38 -9.20 8.02
C PRO A 91 18.62 -10.54 7.30
N THR A 92 19.79 -10.72 6.68
CA THR A 92 20.16 -12.00 6.05
C THR A 92 20.40 -13.08 7.10
N LEU A 93 21.25 -12.81 8.08
CA LEU A 93 21.63 -13.79 9.10
C LEU A 93 20.47 -14.08 10.07
N ALA A 94 19.70 -13.05 10.42
CA ALA A 94 18.47 -13.22 11.20
C ALA A 94 17.50 -14.17 10.48
N ARG A 95 17.31 -14.02 9.17
CA ARG A 95 16.48 -14.93 8.37
C ARG A 95 17.00 -16.37 8.41
N GLU A 96 18.30 -16.57 8.25
CA GLU A 96 18.89 -17.92 8.29
C GLU A 96 18.59 -18.59 9.64
N LYS A 97 18.77 -17.89 10.76
CA LYS A 97 18.47 -18.44 12.09
C LYS A 97 16.98 -18.64 12.35
N LEU A 98 16.12 -17.77 11.85
CA LEU A 98 14.68 -17.97 11.90
C LEU A 98 14.25 -19.26 11.17
N ILE A 99 14.86 -19.56 10.01
CA ILE A 99 14.56 -20.77 9.25
C ILE A 99 15.12 -22.01 9.97
N GLU A 100 16.41 -21.98 10.33
CA GLU A 100 17.12 -23.13 10.89
C GLU A 100 16.60 -23.56 12.26
N LEU A 101 16.41 -22.60 13.18
CA LEU A 101 16.15 -22.88 14.59
C LEU A 101 14.67 -22.79 14.96
N HIS A 102 13.89 -21.97 14.23
CA HIS A 102 12.50 -21.66 14.58
C HIS A 102 11.50 -22.05 13.49
N ARG A 103 11.97 -22.57 12.36
CA ARG A 103 11.15 -22.96 11.19
C ARG A 103 10.27 -21.83 10.67
N ILE A 104 10.66 -20.58 10.92
CA ILE A 104 9.97 -19.38 10.46
C ILE A 104 10.56 -19.01 9.10
N SER A 105 9.79 -19.26 8.04
CA SER A 105 10.20 -18.92 6.67
C SER A 105 9.60 -17.58 6.23
N VAL A 106 10.47 -16.58 6.07
CA VAL A 106 10.12 -15.25 5.58
C VAL A 106 11.13 -14.82 4.51
N ALA A 107 10.64 -14.14 3.47
CA ALA A 107 11.52 -13.57 2.46
C ALA A 107 12.47 -12.53 3.09
N LYS A 108 13.74 -12.52 2.66
CA LYS A 108 14.75 -11.60 3.19
C LYS A 108 14.29 -10.14 3.14
N GLU A 109 13.66 -9.73 2.04
CA GLU A 109 13.21 -8.35 1.85
C GLU A 109 12.07 -7.98 2.81
N THR A 110 11.14 -8.90 3.06
CA THR A 110 10.08 -8.72 4.07
C THR A 110 10.67 -8.55 5.47
N LEU A 111 11.63 -9.41 5.84
CA LEU A 111 12.26 -9.32 7.15
C LEU A 111 13.06 -8.02 7.32
N ARG A 112 13.76 -7.59 6.26
CA ARG A 112 14.46 -6.30 6.23
C ARG A 112 13.51 -5.13 6.47
N GLN A 113 12.36 -5.11 5.79
CA GLN A 113 11.34 -4.07 5.98
C GLN A 113 10.83 -4.07 7.42
N TRP A 114 10.48 -5.23 7.96
CA TRP A 114 10.03 -5.35 9.35
C TRP A 114 11.06 -4.86 10.36
N MET A 115 12.33 -5.26 10.22
CA MET A 115 13.40 -4.81 11.10
C MET A 115 13.68 -3.30 10.97
N THR A 116 13.52 -2.73 9.77
CA THR A 116 13.69 -1.28 9.54
C THR A 116 12.55 -0.50 10.18
N GLU A 117 11.29 -0.90 9.93
CA GLU A 117 10.10 -0.29 10.52
C GLU A 117 10.08 -0.41 12.06
N ALA A 118 10.61 -1.51 12.60
CA ALA A 118 10.72 -1.74 14.04
C ALA A 118 11.92 -1.04 14.69
N GLY A 119 12.75 -0.32 13.92
CA GLY A 119 13.95 0.36 14.41
C GLY A 119 15.10 -0.56 14.84
N ILE A 120 14.98 -1.87 14.62
CA ILE A 120 16.01 -2.87 14.96
C ILE A 120 17.19 -2.76 13.99
N TRP A 121 16.92 -2.42 12.73
CA TRP A 121 17.94 -2.33 11.70
C TRP A 121 17.89 -0.99 10.97
N ILE A 122 19.03 -0.29 10.95
CA ILE A 122 19.18 0.95 10.17
C ILE A 122 19.81 0.62 8.83
N SER A 123 19.19 1.08 7.74
CA SER A 123 19.71 0.84 6.40
C SER A 123 21.09 1.47 6.21
N ARG A 124 21.91 0.89 5.32
CA ARG A 124 23.25 1.41 5.02
C ARG A 124 23.23 2.87 4.55
N ARG A 125 22.15 3.29 3.88
CA ARG A 125 21.96 4.66 3.39
C ARG A 125 21.69 5.66 4.52
N GLU A 126 21.06 5.21 5.60
CA GLU A 126 20.69 6.05 6.75
C GLU A 126 21.75 6.03 7.87
N ARG A 127 22.67 5.06 7.85
CA ARG A 127 23.83 5.06 8.76
C ARG A 127 24.66 6.32 8.49
N LYS A 128 24.81 7.17 9.52
CA LYS A 128 25.69 8.34 9.47
C LYS A 128 27.07 7.91 8.98
N LYS A 129 27.63 8.64 8.01
CA LYS A 129 29.01 8.40 7.55
C LYS A 129 29.93 8.51 8.76
N ARG A 130 30.82 7.53 8.93
CA ARG A 130 31.88 7.63 9.95
C ARG A 130 32.68 8.90 9.64
N VAL A 131 32.70 9.82 10.59
CA VAL A 131 33.57 11.00 10.55
C VAL A 131 34.96 10.48 10.86
N PHE A 132 35.81 10.40 9.84
CA PHE A 132 37.23 10.18 10.05
C PHE A 132 37.80 11.49 10.57
N GLN A 133 38.29 11.48 11.80
CA GLN A 133 39.11 12.59 12.31
C GLN A 133 40.51 12.46 11.68
N PRO A 134 41.14 13.58 11.28
CA PRO A 134 42.43 13.60 10.60
C PRO A 134 43.58 13.10 11.48
#